data_AF-A0AA95M1Y0-F1
#
_entry.id   AF-A0AA95M1Y0-F1
#
_cell.length_a   1.000
_cell.length_b   1.000
_cell.length_c   1.000
_cell.angle_alpha   90.00
_cell.angle_beta   90.00
_cell.angle_gamma   90.00
#
_symmetry.space_group_name_H-M   'P 1'
#
loop_
_entity.id
_entity.type
_entity.pdbx_description
1 polymer ?
#
loop_
_entity_poly.entity_id
_entity_poly.type
_entity_poly.pdbx_seq_one_letter_code
_entity_poly.pdbx_strand_id
1 'polypeptide(L)' 'MRVVTKFKIDALEIIKIYTGKSLTITVEIFTVPEGYKSFATNSYECHDSLTGIGFHKGKKESVKLAINDLRHLMAEYEEE' A
#
# COMPACT_ATOMS: atom_id res chain seq x y z
N MET A 1 4.66 -3.94 14.21
CA MET A 1 3.83 -3.47 13.08
C MET A 1 2.38 -3.81 13.39
N ARG A 2 1.49 -2.81 13.49
CA ARG A 2 0.05 -3.05 13.75
C ARG A 2 -0.71 -2.83 12.45
N VAL A 3 -1.43 -3.86 12.03
CA VAL A 3 -2.26 -3.86 10.82
C VAL A 3 -3.71 -3.66 11.26
N VAL A 4 -4.38 -2.64 10.73
CA VAL A 4 -5.79 -2.35 11.03
C VAL A 4 -6.57 -2.28 9.73
N THR A 5 -7.49 -3.22 9.51
CA THR A 5 -8.43 -3.17 8.37
C THR A 5 -9.60 -2.27 8.75
N LYS A 6 -9.83 -1.20 7.99
CA LYS A 6 -10.88 -0.20 8.32
C LYS A 6 -12.16 -0.34 7.50
N PHE A 7 -12.10 -0.97 6.32
CA PHE A 7 -13.26 -1.02 5.43
C PHE A 7 -13.16 -2.22 4.47
N LYS A 8 -14.30 -2.90 4.24
CA LYS A 8 -14.43 -4.01 3.30
C LYS A 8 -15.74 -3.89 2.53
N ILE A 9 -15.67 -3.64 1.23
CA ILE A 9 -16.73 -3.87 0.23
C ILE A 9 -16.32 -5.12 -0.57
N ASP A 10 -17.26 -5.84 -1.19
CA ASP A 10 -16.99 -7.12 -1.88
C ASP A 10 -15.78 -7.10 -2.84
N ALA A 11 -15.43 -5.95 -3.41
CA ALA A 11 -14.28 -5.78 -4.30
C ALA A 11 -13.11 -4.95 -3.73
N LEU A 12 -13.21 -4.38 -2.52
CA LEU A 12 -12.21 -3.47 -1.95
C LEU A 12 -11.98 -3.71 -0.45
N GLU A 13 -10.74 -3.96 -0.06
CA GLU A 13 -10.28 -4.05 1.33
C GLU A 13 -9.21 -2.97 1.59
N ILE A 14 -9.39 -2.16 2.64
CA ILE A 14 -8.43 -1.11 3.00
C ILE A 14 -7.72 -1.46 4.31
N ILE A 15 -6.39 -1.52 4.23
CA ILE A 15 -5.49 -1.79 5.34
C ILE A 15 -4.71 -0.53 5.69
N LYS A 16 -4.68 -0.15 6.97
CA LYS A 16 -3.77 0.87 7.48
C LYS A 16 -2.66 0.22 8.30
N ILE A 17 -1.43 0.56 7.96
CA ILE A 17 -0.21 0.07 8.60
C ILE A 17 0.44 1.25 9.31
N TYR A 18 0.41 1.20 10.63
CA TYR A 18 1.07 2.19 11.47
C TYR A 18 2.51 1.77 11.70
N THR A 19 3.46 2.56 11.18
CA THR A 19 4.88 2.37 11.45
C THR A 19 5.28 3.26 12.64
N GLY A 20 6.33 2.88 13.37
CA GLY A 20 6.76 3.61 14.58
C GLY A 20 7.31 5.02 14.33
N LYS A 21 7.48 5.45 13.08
CA LYS A 21 8.05 6.76 12.70
C LYS A 21 6.99 7.83 12.39
N SER A 22 5.79 7.73 12.97
CA SER A 22 4.61 8.56 12.60
C SER A 22 4.13 8.41 11.14
N LEU A 23 4.79 7.57 10.34
CA LEU A 23 4.38 7.20 9.00
C LEU A 23 3.25 6.16 9.04
N THR A 24 2.14 6.47 8.38
CA THR A 24 1.05 5.54 8.11
C THR A 24 1.06 5.16 6.64
N ILE A 25 1.11 3.87 6.35
CA ILE A 25 0.92 3.34 4.99
C ILE A 25 -0.53 2.88 4.86
N THR A 26 -1.26 3.42 3.89
CA THR A 26 -2.60 2.94 3.53
C THR A 26 -2.48 2.05 2.32
N VAL A 27 -3.04 0.84 2.39
CA VAL A 27 -3.07 -0.10 1.27
C VAL A 27 -4.52 -0.38 0.90
N GLU A 28 -4.87 -0.07 -0.34
CA GLU A 28 -6.16 -0.39 -0.95
C GLU A 28 -6.01 -1.65 -1.79
N ILE A 29 -6.78 -2.68 -1.49
CA ILE A 29 -6.70 -4.00 -2.12
C ILE A 29 -7.97 -4.26 -2.90
N PHE A 30 -7.83 -4.37 -4.21
CA PHE A 30 -8.90 -4.66 -5.13
C PHE A 30 -8.88 -6.14 -5.52
N THR A 31 -10.02 -6.80 -5.40
CA THR A 31 -10.22 -8.13 -5.97
C THR A 31 -10.57 -7.97 -7.45
N VAL A 32 -9.77 -8.55 -8.33
CA VAL A 32 -9.96 -8.51 -9.79
C VAL A 32 -9.99 -9.94 -10.36
N PRO A 33 -10.52 -10.17 -11.57
CA PRO A 33 -10.65 -11.53 -12.11
C PRO A 33 -9.35 -12.33 -12.14
N GLU A 34 -8.22 -11.65 -12.29
CA GLU A 34 -6.89 -12.24 -12.41
C GLU A 34 -6.16 -12.40 -11.06
N GLY A 35 -6.76 -11.94 -9.95
CA GLY A 35 -6.16 -12.00 -8.61
C GLY A 35 -6.44 -10.75 -7.76
N TYR A 36 -5.39 -10.16 -7.22
CA TYR A 36 -5.46 -8.97 -6.37
C TYR A 36 -4.56 -7.88 -6.92
N LYS A 37 -5.10 -6.66 -6.95
CA LYS A 37 -4.38 -5.43 -7.25
C LYS A 37 -4.35 -4.56 -6.00
N SER A 38 -3.17 -4.20 -5.54
CA SER A 38 -2.99 -3.36 -4.35
C SER A 38 -2.34 -2.04 -4.73
N PHE A 39 -2.80 -0.96 -4.08
CA PHE A 39 -2.19 0.36 -4.13
C PHE A 39 -1.76 0.75 -2.73
N ALA A 40 -0.50 1.17 -2.58
CA ALA A 40 0.04 1.63 -1.31
C ALA A 40 0.35 3.13 -1.40
N THR A 41 -0.21 3.89 -0.47
CA THR A 41 0.09 5.32 -0.26
C THR A 41 0.62 5.53 1.14
N ASN A 42 1.29 6.66 1.34
CA ASN A 42 1.87 7.03 2.62
C ASN A 42 1.20 8.30 3.18
N SER A 43 1.51 8.67 4.42
CA SER A 43 0.93 9.82 5.11
C SER A 43 1.87 11.02 5.22
N TYR A 44 3.00 11.02 4.50
CA TYR A 44 3.86 12.18 4.42
C TYR A 44 3.38 13.08 3.29
N GLU A 45 3.02 14.32 3.63
CA GLU A 45 2.51 15.29 2.66
C GLU A 45 3.49 15.56 1.51
N CYS A 46 4.81 15.50 1.77
CA CYS A 46 5.84 15.64 0.73
C CYS A 46 5.82 14.50 -0.31
N HIS A 47 5.27 13.34 0.05
CA HIS A 47 5.21 12.13 -0.78
C HIS A 47 3.76 11.76 -1.15
N ASP A 48 2.81 12.70 -1.06
CA ASP A 48 1.38 12.43 -1.32
C ASP A 48 1.11 11.99 -2.77
N SER A 49 2.01 12.32 -3.70
CA SER A 49 1.96 11.87 -5.09
C SER A 49 2.48 10.45 -5.30
N LEU A 50 3.21 9.88 -4.34
CA LEU A 50 3.82 8.56 -4.48
C LEU A 50 2.81 7.45 -4.19
N THR A 51 2.60 6.60 -5.19
CA THR A 51 1.70 5.44 -5.10
C THR A 51 2.43 4.19 -5.56
N GLY A 52 2.65 3.26 -4.63
CA GLY A 52 3.20 1.94 -4.95
C GLY A 52 2.13 0.98 -5.45
N ILE A 53 2.47 0.14 -6.42
CA ILE A 53 1.54 -0.78 -7.09
C ILE A 53 1.99 -2.22 -6.91
N GLY A 54 1.04 -3.12 -6.63
CA GLY A 54 1.32 -4.55 -6.49
C GLY A 54 0.22 -5.42 -7.07
N PHE A 55 0.57 -6.28 -8.03
CA PHE A 55 -0.36 -7.20 -8.66
C PHE A 55 0.06 -8.65 -8.43
N HIS A 56 -0.82 -9.48 -7.88
CA HIS A 56 -0.53 -10.89 -7.61
C HIS A 56 -1.80 -11.72 -7.42
N LYS A 57 -1.74 -13.03 -7.73
CA LYS A 57 -2.83 -13.98 -7.46
C LYS A 57 -3.15 -14.15 -5.97
N GLY A 58 -2.15 -13.94 -5.12
CA GLY A 58 -2.24 -13.99 -3.66
C GLY A 58 -2.32 -12.59 -3.05
N LYS A 59 -3.30 -12.38 -2.16
CA LYS A 59 -3.55 -11.09 -1.50
C LYS A 59 -2.32 -10.57 -0.74
N LYS A 60 -1.66 -11.43 0.04
CA LYS A 60 -0.52 -11.03 0.88
C LYS A 60 0.65 -10.55 0.04
N GLU A 61 0.91 -11.24 -1.06
CA GLU A 61 1.99 -10.91 -1.99
C GLU A 61 1.67 -9.64 -2.77
N SER A 62 0.43 -9.44 -3.22
CA SER A 62 -0.01 -8.19 -3.86
C SER A 62 0.24 -6.98 -2.95
N VAL A 63 -0.13 -7.09 -1.67
CA VAL A 63 0.15 -6.06 -0.66
C VAL A 63 1.65 -5.85 -0.46
N LYS A 64 2.43 -6.93 -0.36
CA LYS A 64 3.89 -6.85 -0.18
C LYS A 64 4.57 -6.13 -1.36
N LEU A 65 4.14 -6.42 -2.59
CA LEU A 65 4.63 -5.76 -3.79
C LEU A 65 4.32 -4.26 -3.76
N ALA A 66 3.06 -3.87 -3.47
CA ALA A 66 2.67 -2.46 -3.41
C ALA A 66 3.46 -1.68 -2.36
N ILE A 67 3.68 -2.25 -1.17
CA ILE A 67 4.47 -1.60 -0.11
C ILE A 67 5.95 -1.48 -0.51
N ASN A 68 6.52 -2.50 -1.14
CA ASN A 68 7.91 -2.46 -1.59
C ASN A 68 8.12 -1.43 -2.70
N ASP A 69 7.20 -1.36 -3.65
CA ASP A 69 7.21 -0.39 -4.73
C ASP A 69 7.12 1.05 -4.18
N LEU A 70 6.19 1.30 -3.24
CA LEU A 70 6.09 2.58 -2.55
C LEU A 70 7.39 2.96 -1.82
N ARG A 71 8.05 2.01 -1.16
CA ARG A 71 9.33 2.26 -0.48
C ARG A 71 10.45 2.59 -1.45
N HIS A 72 10.44 1.98 -2.65
CA HIS A 72 11.40 2.31 -3.70
C HIS A 72 11.21 3.75 -4.16
N LEU A 73 9.98 4.14 -4.47
CA LEU A 73 9.62 5.51 -4.86
C LEU A 73 10.00 6.54 -3.79
N MET A 74 9.74 6.23 -2.52
CA MET A 74 10.12 7.13 -1.41
C MET A 74 11.64 7.28 -1.26
N ALA A 75 12.41 6.21 -1.54
CA ALA A 75 13.86 6.28 -1.47
C ALA A 75 14.45 7.10 -2.63
N GLU A 76 13.90 6.95 -3.85
CA GLU A 76 14.29 7.78 -5.00
C GLU A 76 13.94 9.26 -4.79
N TYR A 77 12.82 9.57 -4.14
CA TYR A 77 12.41 10.94 -3.84
C TYR A 77 13.31 11.63 -2.79
N GLU A 78 13.91 10.89 -1.86
CA GLU A 78 14.87 11.46 -0.88
C GLU A 78 16.24 11.79 -1.50
N GLU A 79 16.54 11.33 -2.72
CA GLU A 79 17.77 11.64 -3.46
C GLU A 79 17.68 12.92 -4.33
N GLU A 80 16.51 13.55 -4.41
CA GLU A 80 16.24 14.82 -5.14
C GLU A 80 16.30 16.06 -4.22
#